data_AF-A0A968A6G4-F1
#
_entry.id   AF-A0A968A6G4-F1
#
_cell.length_a   1.000
_cell.length_b   1.000
_cell.length_c   1.000
_cell.angle_alpha   90.00
_cell.angle_beta   90.00
_cell.angle_gamma   90.00
#
_symmetry.space_group_name_H-M   'P 1'
#
loop_
_entity.id
_entity.type
_entity.pdbx_description
1 polymer ?
#
loop_
_entity_poly.entity_id
_entity_poly.type
_entity_poly.pdbx_seq_one_letter_code
_entity_poly.pdbx_strand_id
1 'polypeptide(L)'
;SVVQLPIAQTAVGGNQKVGVVVAKSEHLTDHHLTSMGVKLESNYQVFGLLDNDSSETLSGLWSSTIRGEKLEVDFNEAAEEILAKCKQIIKDNQTLGAIVIDSTGLMPFANQLKDQVDLPILSLDTLLDYAHSITSR
;
A
#
# COMPACT_ATOMS: atom_id res chain seq x y z
N SER A 1 2.47 3.30 5.13
CA SER A 1 1.42 3.32 6.16
C SER A 1 0.57 4.57 5.99
N VAL A 2 -0.76 4.51 6.15
CA VAL A 2 -1.68 5.65 5.91
C VAL A 2 -1.35 6.89 6.74
N VAL A 3 -0.72 6.75 7.92
CA VAL A 3 -0.26 7.90 8.72
C VAL A 3 0.73 8.82 7.98
N GLN A 4 1.43 8.30 6.96
CA GLN A 4 2.32 9.09 6.11
C GLN A 4 1.61 9.76 4.93
N LEU A 5 0.30 9.55 4.74
CA LEU A 5 -0.44 10.14 3.62
C LEU A 5 -0.36 11.67 3.60
N PRO A 6 -0.52 12.41 4.71
CA PRO A 6 -0.36 13.87 4.69
C PRO A 6 1.04 14.33 4.26
N ILE A 7 2.08 13.59 4.64
CA ILE A 7 3.47 13.84 4.22
C ILE A 7 3.61 13.64 2.72
N ALA A 8 3.08 12.52 2.19
CA ALA A 8 3.08 12.24 0.75
C ALA A 8 2.32 13.31 -0.05
N GLN A 9 1.14 13.74 0.42
CA GLN A 9 0.35 14.78 -0.23
C GLN A 9 1.10 16.12 -0.30
N THR A 10 1.83 16.46 0.75
CA THR A 10 2.68 17.66 0.79
C THR A 10 3.83 17.54 -0.22
N ALA A 11 4.48 16.37 -0.30
CA ALA A 11 5.63 16.15 -1.17
C ALA A 11 5.28 16.21 -2.66
N VAL A 12 4.14 15.63 -3.07
CA VAL A 12 3.72 15.60 -4.48
C VAL A 12 3.00 16.87 -4.94
N GLY A 13 2.53 17.69 -4.00
CA GLY A 13 1.77 18.91 -4.27
C GLY A 13 0.35 18.65 -4.81
N GLY A 14 -0.40 19.73 -5.06
CA GLY A 14 -1.83 19.65 -5.41
C GLY A 14 -2.15 19.16 -6.83
N ASN A 15 -1.16 19.11 -7.73
CA ASN A 15 -1.35 18.69 -9.13
C ASN A 15 -1.23 17.17 -9.32
N GLN A 16 -0.76 16.45 -8.30
CA GLN A 16 -0.59 15.01 -8.33
C GLN A 16 -1.42 14.37 -7.22
N LYS A 17 -1.77 13.09 -7.41
CA LYS A 17 -2.47 12.29 -6.41
C LYS A 17 -1.50 11.36 -5.68
N VAL A 18 -1.84 10.98 -4.46
CA VAL A 18 -1.19 9.88 -3.73
C VAL A 18 -2.02 8.61 -3.86
N GLY A 19 -1.42 7.53 -4.33
CA GLY A 19 -2.08 6.23 -4.38
C GLY A 19 -1.96 5.53 -3.04
N VAL A 20 -3.07 5.13 -2.43
CA VAL A 20 -3.09 4.39 -1.17
C VAL A 20 -3.40 2.93 -1.48
N VAL A 21 -2.40 2.06 -1.36
CA VAL A 21 -2.53 0.64 -1.64
C VAL A 21 -2.75 -0.11 -0.34
N VAL A 22 -3.87 -0.82 -0.27
CA VAL A 22 -4.29 -1.66 0.86
C VAL A 22 -4.62 -3.08 0.38
N ALA A 23 -4.80 -4.02 1.31
CA ALA A 23 -5.27 -5.35 0.93
C ALA A 23 -6.70 -5.30 0.35
N LYS A 24 -7.63 -4.67 1.07
CA LYS A 24 -9.01 -4.45 0.64
C LYS A 24 -9.42 -3.01 0.95
N SER A 25 -10.00 -2.31 -0.03
CA SER A 25 -10.37 -0.89 0.16
C SER A 25 -11.50 -0.71 1.18
N GLU A 26 -12.42 -1.67 1.28
CA GLU A 26 -13.56 -1.63 2.22
C GLU A 26 -13.15 -1.52 3.70
N HIS A 27 -11.93 -1.95 4.04
CA HIS A 27 -11.41 -1.85 5.41
C HIS A 27 -10.81 -0.48 5.75
N LEU A 28 -10.51 0.35 4.75
CA LEU A 28 -10.01 1.71 4.96
C LEU A 28 -11.18 2.70 4.99
N THR A 29 -11.75 2.89 6.18
CA THR A 29 -12.89 3.78 6.40
C THR A 29 -12.49 5.25 6.51
N ASP A 30 -13.46 6.15 6.32
CA ASP A 30 -13.32 7.59 6.57
C ASP A 30 -12.84 7.90 7.99
N HIS A 31 -13.24 7.10 8.98
CA HIS A 31 -12.78 7.26 10.36
C HIS A 31 -11.27 7.02 10.48
N HIS A 32 -10.73 6.01 9.79
CA HIS A 32 -9.28 5.76 9.76
C HIS A 32 -8.53 6.94 9.16
N LEU A 33 -9.00 7.47 8.02
CA LEU A 33 -8.40 8.60 7.33
C LEU A 33 -8.43 9.88 8.17
N THR A 34 -9.61 10.25 8.67
CA THR A 34 -9.79 11.48 9.46
C THR A 34 -9.03 11.44 10.78
N SER A 35 -8.95 10.27 11.44
CA SER A 35 -8.14 10.09 12.66
C SER A 35 -6.65 10.32 12.43
N MET A 36 -6.17 10.17 11.18
CA MET A 36 -4.78 10.42 10.78
C MET A 36 -4.56 11.83 10.22
N GLY A 37 -5.56 12.72 10.33
CA GLY A 37 -5.48 14.08 9.83
C GLY A 37 -5.64 14.22 8.32
N VAL A 38 -6.13 13.19 7.64
CA VAL A 38 -6.40 13.22 6.20
C VAL A 38 -7.75 13.89 5.98
N LYS A 39 -7.77 14.91 5.10
CA LYS A 39 -9.03 15.49 4.61
C LYS A 39 -9.66 14.52 3.61
N LEU A 40 -10.89 14.09 3.84
CA LEU A 40 -11.64 13.26 2.88
C LEU A 40 -11.72 13.97 1.52
N GLU A 41 -11.69 13.19 0.43
CA GLU A 41 -11.72 13.70 -0.95
C GLU A 41 -10.57 14.66 -1.30
N SER A 42 -9.47 14.65 -0.52
CA SER A 42 -8.23 15.31 -0.91
C SER A 42 -7.52 14.53 -2.03
N ASN A 43 -6.32 14.96 -2.44
CA ASN A 43 -5.60 14.40 -3.59
C ASN A 43 -5.02 12.99 -3.32
N TYR A 44 -5.88 12.02 -2.99
CA TYR A 44 -5.53 10.61 -2.88
C TYR A 44 -6.53 9.73 -3.64
N GLN A 45 -6.14 8.48 -3.86
CA GLN A 45 -7.01 7.44 -4.40
C GLN A 45 -6.66 6.11 -3.75
N VAL A 46 -7.67 5.38 -3.27
CA VAL A 46 -7.50 4.09 -2.60
C VAL A 46 -7.59 2.95 -3.61
N PHE A 47 -6.69 1.99 -3.50
CA PHE A 47 -6.65 0.78 -4.31
C PHE A 47 -6.53 -0.44 -3.38
N GLY A 48 -7.52 -1.33 -3.39
CA GLY A 48 -7.40 -2.63 -2.74
C GLY A 48 -6.87 -3.67 -3.71
N LEU A 49 -5.78 -4.35 -3.35
CA LEU A 49 -5.17 -5.40 -4.19
C LEU A 49 -6.07 -6.63 -4.36
N LEU A 50 -6.98 -6.85 -3.41
CA LEU A 50 -7.95 -7.94 -3.39
C LEU A 50 -9.37 -7.47 -3.75
N ASP A 51 -9.54 -6.21 -4.18
CA ASP A 51 -10.85 -5.70 -4.57
C ASP A 51 -11.29 -6.39 -5.86
N ASN A 52 -12.43 -7.10 -5.81
CA ASN A 52 -12.95 -7.91 -6.92
C ASN A 52 -12.02 -9.05 -7.37
N ASP A 53 -11.06 -9.41 -6.52
CA ASP A 53 -10.03 -10.36 -6.86
C ASP A 53 -10.47 -11.80 -6.56
N SER A 54 -10.32 -12.66 -7.55
CA SER A 54 -10.57 -14.10 -7.46
C SER A 54 -9.28 -14.90 -7.35
N SER A 55 -8.13 -14.26 -7.13
CA SER A 55 -6.84 -14.95 -6.96
C SER A 55 -6.89 -15.87 -5.74
N GLU A 56 -6.74 -17.18 -5.98
CA GLU A 56 -6.62 -18.18 -4.93
C GLU A 56 -5.32 -17.98 -4.13
N THR A 57 -4.24 -17.58 -4.81
CA THR A 57 -2.91 -17.31 -4.24
C THR A 57 -2.97 -16.17 -3.22
N LEU A 58 -3.50 -15.00 -3.58
CA LEU A 58 -3.60 -13.88 -2.64
C LEU A 58 -4.69 -14.08 -1.59
N SER A 59 -5.80 -14.74 -1.96
CA SER A 59 -6.83 -15.09 -0.99
C SER A 59 -6.29 -16.03 0.10
N GLY A 60 -5.38 -16.96 -0.23
CA GLY A 60 -4.73 -17.82 0.75
C GLY A 60 -3.84 -17.09 1.76
N LEU A 61 -3.37 -15.88 1.45
CA LEU A 61 -2.57 -15.06 2.38
C LEU A 61 -3.43 -14.37 3.45
N TRP A 62 -4.60 -13.84 3.09
CA TRP A 62 -5.39 -12.95 3.96
C TRP A 62 -6.82 -13.40 4.28
N SER A 63 -7.39 -14.31 3.49
CA SER A 63 -8.76 -14.78 3.72
C SER A 63 -8.80 -15.85 4.79
N SER A 64 -9.41 -15.56 5.94
CA SER A 64 -9.58 -16.52 7.03
C SER A 64 -10.48 -17.71 6.68
N THR A 65 -11.26 -17.62 5.59
CA THR A 65 -12.11 -18.72 5.11
C THR A 65 -11.38 -19.67 4.15
N ILE A 66 -10.29 -19.21 3.54
CA ILE A 66 -9.50 -19.98 2.54
C ILE A 66 -8.19 -20.46 3.17
N ARG A 67 -7.60 -19.64 4.05
CA ARG A 67 -6.39 -19.98 4.78
C ARG A 67 -6.67 -21.09 5.78
N GLY A 68 -6.18 -22.30 5.49
CA GLY A 68 -6.12 -23.40 6.45
C GLY A 68 -5.13 -23.12 7.59
N GLU A 69 -4.96 -24.07 8.52
CA GLU A 69 -4.01 -23.93 9.64
C GLU A 69 -2.55 -23.79 9.17
N LYS A 70 -2.21 -24.33 8.00
CA LYS A 70 -0.91 -24.18 7.36
C LYS A 70 -1.01 -23.25 6.16
N LEU A 71 0.01 -22.41 6.00
CA LEU A 71 0.16 -21.59 4.80
C LEU A 71 0.64 -22.49 3.65
N GLU A 72 -0.20 -22.68 2.63
CA GLU A 72 0.13 -23.48 1.44
C GLU A 72 0.46 -22.62 0.22
N VAL A 73 0.44 -21.29 0.37
CA VAL A 73 0.72 -20.33 -0.70
C VAL A 73 2.22 -20.20 -0.93
N ASP A 74 2.65 -20.29 -2.19
CA ASP A 74 4.02 -19.93 -2.58
C ASP A 74 4.19 -18.41 -2.45
N PHE A 75 5.10 -18.01 -1.55
CA PHE A 75 5.34 -16.61 -1.26
C PHE A 75 5.92 -15.84 -2.45
N ASN A 76 6.72 -16.48 -3.31
CA ASN A 76 7.28 -15.84 -4.49
C ASN A 76 6.19 -15.57 -5.53
N GLU A 77 5.27 -16.52 -5.74
CA GLU A 77 4.14 -16.33 -6.64
C GLU A 77 3.25 -15.17 -6.17
N ALA A 78 2.94 -15.14 -4.87
CA ALA A 78 2.18 -14.03 -4.29
C ALA A 78 2.91 -12.69 -4.42
N ALA A 79 4.25 -12.68 -4.25
CA ALA A 79 5.06 -11.48 -4.44
C ALA A 79 4.97 -10.95 -5.86
N GLU A 80 5.12 -11.83 -6.86
CA GLU A 80 5.03 -11.47 -8.27
C GLU A 80 3.65 -10.90 -8.61
N GLU A 81 2.58 -11.51 -8.11
CA GLU A 81 1.22 -11.05 -8.35
C GLU A 81 0.96 -9.67 -7.72
N ILE A 82 1.37 -9.46 -6.47
CA ILE A 82 1.25 -8.16 -5.77
C ILE A 82 2.03 -7.08 -6.51
N LEU A 83 3.27 -7.36 -6.89
CA LEU A 83 4.11 -6.41 -7.62
C LEU A 83 3.51 -6.08 -8.99
N ALA A 84 2.96 -7.08 -9.70
CA ALA A 84 2.29 -6.87 -10.97
C ALA A 84 1.07 -5.95 -10.81
N LYS A 85 0.23 -6.17 -9.79
CA LYS A 85 -0.92 -5.31 -9.48
C LYS A 85 -0.51 -3.90 -9.12
N CYS A 86 0.51 -3.72 -8.28
CA CYS A 86 1.04 -2.39 -7.95
C CYS A 86 1.56 -1.64 -9.18
N LYS A 87 2.33 -2.32 -10.05
CA LYS A 87 2.81 -1.73 -11.31
C LYS A 87 1.66 -1.36 -12.24
N GLN A 88 0.62 -2.20 -12.31
CA GLN A 88 -0.57 -1.91 -13.11
C GLN A 88 -1.31 -0.68 -12.59
N ILE A 89 -1.49 -0.54 -11.27
CA ILE A 89 -2.06 0.65 -10.64
C ILE A 89 -1.28 1.91 -11.04
N ILE A 90 0.06 1.86 -10.96
CA ILE A 90 0.91 3.00 -11.33
C ILE A 90 0.78 3.32 -12.83
N LYS A 91 0.81 2.30 -13.68
CA LYS A 91 0.68 2.44 -15.14
C LYS A 91 -0.67 3.04 -15.55
N ASP A 92 -1.76 2.63 -14.91
CA ASP A 92 -3.10 3.09 -15.27
C ASP A 92 -3.43 4.48 -14.71
N ASN A 93 -2.66 4.95 -13.71
CA ASN A 93 -2.91 6.21 -13.02
C ASN A 93 -1.68 7.15 -13.13
N GLN A 94 -1.47 7.70 -14.33
CA GLN A 94 -0.35 8.60 -14.64
C GLN A 94 -0.32 9.92 -13.84
N THR A 95 -1.37 10.21 -13.07
CA THR A 95 -1.44 11.40 -12.18
C THR A 95 -0.88 11.13 -10.78
N LEU A 96 -0.49 9.88 -10.48
CA LEU A 96 0.11 9.53 -9.20
C LEU A 96 1.52 10.12 -9.09
N GLY A 97 1.79 10.80 -7.97
CA GLY A 97 3.11 11.33 -7.62
C GLY A 97 3.83 10.55 -6.53
N ALA A 98 3.11 9.69 -5.80
CA ALA A 98 3.66 8.81 -4.77
C ALA A 98 2.66 7.68 -4.46
N ILE A 99 3.16 6.61 -3.85
CA ILE A 99 2.34 5.50 -3.32
C ILE A 99 2.55 5.38 -1.82
N VAL A 100 1.47 5.23 -1.07
CA VAL A 100 1.46 4.83 0.33
C VAL A 100 0.94 3.40 0.40
N ILE A 101 1.75 2.47 0.90
CA ILE A 101 1.33 1.09 1.15
C ILE A 101 0.95 0.94 2.61
N ASP A 102 -0.26 0.47 2.88
CA ASP A 102 -0.76 0.22 4.23
C ASP A 102 -1.30 -1.21 4.35
N SER A 103 -0.43 -2.07 4.88
CA SER A 103 -0.73 -3.41 5.39
C SER A 103 0.58 -4.01 5.86
N THR A 104 0.60 -4.60 7.05
CA THR A 104 1.79 -5.32 7.55
C THR A 104 2.15 -6.50 6.64
N GLY A 105 1.14 -7.14 6.04
CA GLY A 105 1.34 -8.22 5.08
C GLY A 105 1.94 -7.77 3.74
N LEU A 106 1.88 -6.47 3.41
CA LEU A 106 2.43 -5.94 2.16
C LEU A 106 3.86 -5.39 2.29
N MET A 107 4.38 -5.29 3.51
CA MET A 107 5.71 -4.70 3.76
C MET A 107 6.84 -5.38 2.98
N PRO A 108 6.95 -6.73 2.93
CA PRO A 108 8.05 -7.37 2.22
C PRO A 108 8.14 -6.98 0.74
N PHE A 109 6.99 -6.69 0.13
CA PHE A 109 6.88 -6.34 -1.29
C PHE A 109 7.12 -4.86 -1.55
N ALA A 110 6.91 -3.99 -0.55
CA ALA A 110 7.10 -2.56 -0.70
C ALA A 110 8.55 -2.19 -1.04
N ASN A 111 9.53 -2.88 -0.45
CA ASN A 111 10.93 -2.66 -0.75
C ASN A 111 11.29 -3.15 -2.16
N GLN A 112 10.78 -4.31 -2.58
CA GLN A 112 10.98 -4.78 -3.95
C GLN A 112 10.35 -3.84 -4.99
N LEU A 113 9.20 -3.23 -4.67
CA LEU A 113 8.52 -2.30 -5.57
C LEU A 113 9.31 -1.00 -5.79
N LYS A 114 9.98 -0.47 -4.74
CA LYS A 114 10.77 0.77 -4.82
C LYS A 114 11.80 0.74 -5.96
N ASP A 115 12.47 -0.40 -6.14
CA ASP A 115 13.52 -0.54 -7.15
C ASP A 115 12.97 -0.73 -8.58
N GLN A 116 11.65 -0.85 -8.74
CA GLN A 116 11.00 -1.23 -9.99
C GLN A 116 10.09 -0.13 -10.56
N VAL A 117 9.95 1.01 -9.87
CA VAL A 117 9.05 2.10 -10.26
C VAL A 117 9.69 3.45 -9.97
N ASP A 118 9.39 4.45 -10.81
CA ASP A 118 9.92 5.81 -10.68
C ASP A 118 9.09 6.70 -9.74
N LEU A 119 8.39 6.11 -8.77
CA LEU A 119 7.56 6.84 -7.80
C LEU A 119 8.03 6.58 -6.36
N PRO A 120 8.01 7.60 -5.48
CA PRO A 120 8.22 7.41 -4.05
C PRO A 120 7.22 6.41 -3.45
N ILE A 121 7.73 5.38 -2.76
CA ILE A 121 6.92 4.40 -2.04
C ILE A 121 7.09 4.60 -0.52
N LEU A 122 6.00 4.95 0.16
CA LEU A 122 5.92 5.11 1.61
C LEU A 122 5.26 3.87 2.24
N SER A 123 6.06 3.05 2.91
CA SER A 123 5.62 1.80 3.57
C SER A 123 5.71 1.92 5.09
N LEU A 124 5.42 0.85 5.84
CA LEU A 124 5.73 0.88 7.27
C LEU A 124 7.25 0.96 7.52
N ASP A 125 8.07 0.37 6.65
CA ASP A 125 9.54 0.45 6.77
C ASP A 125 10.03 1.90 6.72
N THR A 126 9.53 2.71 5.79
CA THR A 126 9.93 4.12 5.70
C THR A 126 9.55 4.91 6.96
N LEU A 127 8.44 4.55 7.61
CA LEU A 127 8.05 5.14 8.89
C LEU A 127 8.99 4.72 10.02
N LEU A 128 9.36 3.45 10.06
CA LEU A 128 10.27 2.91 11.06
C LEU A 128 11.67 3.50 10.89
N ASP A 129 12.17 3.60 9.67
CA ASP A 129 13.45 4.25 9.35
C ASP A 129 13.45 5.72 9.80
N TYR A 130 12.37 6.45 9.51
CA TYR A 130 12.20 7.82 9.99
C TYR A 130 12.18 7.91 11.52
N ALA A 131 11.36 7.09 12.20
CA ALA A 131 11.27 7.06 13.65
C ALA A 131 12.62 6.68 14.32
N HIS A 132 13.34 5.75 13.71
CA HIS A 132 14.69 5.37 14.14
C HIS A 132 15.67 6.54 13.97
N SER A 133 15.63 7.24 12.84
CA SER A 133 16.55 8.36 12.54
C SER A 133 16.46 9.52 13.54
N ILE A 134 15.31 9.72 14.18
CA ILE A 134 15.11 10.80 15.16
C ILE A 134 15.36 10.37 16.61
N THR A 135 15.51 9.06 16.87
CA THR A 135 15.68 8.51 18.22
C THR A 135 17.05 7.86 18.45
N SER A 136 17.69 7.36 17.40
CA SER A 136 19.04 6.81 17.46
C SER A 136 20.07 7.91 17.75
N ARG A 137 20.95 7.65 18.72
CA ARG A 137 22.07 8.52 19.13
C ARG A 137 23.37 7.81 18.86
#